data_AF-A0A1Q3DHM5-F1
#
_entry.id   AF-A0A1Q3DHM5-F1
#
_cell.length_a   1.000
_cell.length_b   1.000
_cell.length_c   1.000
_cell.angle_alpha   90.00
_cell.angle_beta   90.00
_cell.angle_gamma   90.00
#
_symmetry.space_group_name_H-M   'P 1'
#
loop_
_entity.id
_entity.type
_entity.pdbx_description
1 polymer ?
#
loop_
_entity_poly.entity_id
_entity_poly.type
_entity_poly.pdbx_seq_one_letter_code
_entity_poly.pdbx_strand_id
1 'polypeptide(L)'
;MGVGGKFWDMLKPYSKHEGPDFLRNKRVAVDLSFWIVQHETAIKTHTRNPHIRLTFFRTINLFAKFGAFPVFVVDGIPSPLKSQARIARFFRYSGIDVSSWPVAEEGVYVERNGAFSKCVRECVELLELLGMPVLKAKGEAEALCAQLNSLGHVDACITSDSDAFLFDAKSVIKCLRPNSKEPFECYHISDIETGLGLKRKHLIAISLLVGNDHDLNGVQGIGLDSALRFVQKYSEDEILNRLREVSNANNPLFLGSINSAADSIFNSDESSPKTKSSHCSFCGHPGNKRVHFKFSCDYCGISNTEGCVKKPEGFKCNCSSCDQDRKYKEQRRNEIWQIKVCAKIAIEPNFPNEEIMEMYLCQNHGNFNANEGPCISWGSPDTEMLVDFLAFHQFWQPSYVRQRMLPMLSTIYLREMAASPVKTFLHQQYEFDSIQRVKVRYGIKSYVVKWKKAAIMDSVLYEIPCEKSNVRQEEFMEVDESFDLLDEANVPQIHGENGHWFLLTDENMELLRSAFPEEVDRFLQEKELKELKRRKSSVLGSEGSNENPESLKSKGVQLIITEFYRSTKLQPLAKPAENLATNSGDGSPKGKRKAASPRLSKSVRRRLLFN
;
A
#
# COMPACT_ATOMS: atom_id res chain seq x y z
N MET A 1 -8.63 -5.82 6.07
CA MET A 1 -7.83 -5.19 7.13
C MET A 1 -8.41 -3.81 7.33
N GLY A 2 -8.65 -3.49 8.59
CA GLY A 2 -9.40 -2.33 9.05
C GLY A 2 -10.91 -2.47 8.98
N VAL A 3 -11.60 -1.36 8.74
CA VAL A 3 -13.06 -1.21 8.69
C VAL A 3 -13.74 -2.25 7.79
N GLY A 4 -14.79 -2.87 8.33
CA GLY A 4 -15.61 -3.88 7.67
C GLY A 4 -16.47 -3.35 6.50
N GLY A 5 -17.26 -4.24 5.90
CA GLY A 5 -18.30 -3.86 4.94
C GLY A 5 -17.82 -3.32 3.58
N LYS A 6 -16.60 -3.69 3.14
CA LYS A 6 -15.98 -3.20 1.89
C LYS A 6 -15.71 -1.69 1.90
N PHE A 7 -15.24 -1.16 3.03
CA PHE A 7 -14.95 0.26 3.21
C PHE A 7 -14.10 0.89 2.10
N TRP A 8 -13.08 0.20 1.60
CA TRP A 8 -12.28 0.68 0.47
C TRP A 8 -13.08 0.90 -0.83
N ASP A 9 -14.14 0.12 -1.08
CA ASP A 9 -14.98 0.30 -2.26
C ASP A 9 -15.81 1.59 -2.16
N MET A 10 -16.23 1.98 -0.96
CA MET A 10 -16.89 3.26 -0.69
C MET A 10 -15.94 4.45 -0.90
N LEU A 11 -14.66 4.30 -0.50
CA LEU A 11 -13.67 5.35 -0.69
C LEU A 11 -13.17 5.46 -2.13
N LYS A 12 -13.22 4.38 -2.91
CA LYS A 12 -12.63 4.28 -4.26
C LYS A 12 -12.94 5.44 -5.21
N PRO A 13 -14.17 6.01 -5.27
CA PRO A 13 -14.48 7.18 -6.11
C PRO A 13 -13.68 8.44 -5.75
N TYR A 14 -13.13 8.50 -4.55
CA TYR A 14 -12.34 9.63 -4.02
C TYR A 14 -10.84 9.35 -4.04
N SER A 15 -10.40 8.27 -4.70
CA SER A 15 -8.99 7.99 -4.89
C SER A 15 -8.39 8.88 -5.98
N LYS A 16 -7.14 9.30 -5.78
CA LYS A 16 -6.30 9.95 -6.79
C LYS A 16 -5.29 8.97 -7.34
N HIS A 17 -5.12 9.01 -8.65
CA HIS A 17 -4.17 8.19 -9.37
C HIS A 17 -2.91 9.00 -9.66
N GLU A 18 -1.94 8.90 -8.76
CA GLU A 18 -0.75 9.72 -8.77
C GLU A 18 0.41 9.04 -9.53
N GLY A 19 1.17 9.85 -10.27
CA GLY A 19 2.33 9.37 -11.03
C GLY A 19 3.51 8.97 -10.15
N PRO A 20 4.56 8.35 -10.73
CA PRO A 20 5.74 7.91 -10.00
C PRO A 20 6.52 9.06 -9.32
N ASP A 21 6.43 10.28 -9.85
CA ASP A 21 7.08 11.47 -9.28
C ASP A 21 6.35 12.04 -8.06
N PHE A 22 5.14 11.57 -7.75
CA PHE A 22 4.41 12.00 -6.57
C PHE A 22 5.19 11.76 -5.26
N LEU A 23 6.01 10.71 -5.22
CA LEU A 23 6.82 10.34 -4.06
C LEU A 23 8.18 11.03 -4.02
N ARG A 24 8.54 11.80 -5.04
CA ARG A 24 9.85 12.45 -5.16
C ARG A 24 10.06 13.41 -4.00
N ASN A 25 11.19 13.26 -3.31
CA ASN A 25 11.61 14.08 -2.18
C ASN A 25 10.63 14.09 -0.99
N LYS A 26 9.66 13.16 -0.95
CA LYS A 26 8.73 13.02 0.16
C LYS A 26 9.24 12.01 1.18
N ARG A 27 9.00 12.31 2.46
CA ARG A 27 9.16 11.38 3.57
C ARG A 27 7.91 10.51 3.63
N VAL A 28 8.08 9.19 3.69
CA VAL A 28 6.95 8.26 3.59
C VAL A 28 7.04 7.21 4.68
N ALA A 29 6.03 7.14 5.54
CA ALA A 29 5.95 6.06 6.53
C ALA A 29 5.51 4.75 5.83
N VAL A 30 6.18 3.65 6.14
CA VAL A 30 5.90 2.33 5.57
C VAL A 30 5.54 1.37 6.69
N ASP A 31 4.34 0.81 6.61
CA ASP A 31 3.91 -0.29 7.48
C ASP A 31 4.66 -1.58 7.06
N LEU A 32 5.67 -1.94 7.86
CA LEU A 32 6.53 -3.09 7.56
C LEU A 32 5.80 -4.41 7.78
N SER A 33 4.94 -4.48 8.81
CA SER A 33 4.14 -5.67 9.10
C SER A 33 3.26 -6.03 7.91
N PHE A 34 2.56 -5.04 7.34
CA PHE A 34 1.76 -5.24 6.15
C PHE A 34 2.60 -5.71 4.95
N TRP A 35 3.77 -5.11 4.72
CA TRP A 35 4.65 -5.53 3.64
C TRP A 35 5.06 -7.01 3.77
N ILE A 36 5.49 -7.44 4.95
CA ILE A 36 5.90 -8.84 5.19
C ILE A 36 4.74 -9.81 4.91
N VAL A 37 3.52 -9.51 5.41
CA VAL A 37 2.34 -10.37 5.18
C VAL A 37 1.94 -10.42 3.70
N GLN A 38 2.02 -9.28 3.00
CA GLN A 38 1.73 -9.23 1.57
C GLN A 38 2.72 -10.10 0.75
N HIS A 39 3.95 -10.28 1.24
CA HIS A 39 4.98 -11.07 0.55
C HIS A 39 4.70 -12.57 0.63
N GLU A 40 4.30 -13.08 1.79
CA GLU A 40 3.99 -14.50 2.00
C GLU A 40 2.81 -14.97 1.15
N THR A 41 1.84 -14.08 0.90
CA THR A 41 0.66 -14.38 0.08
C THR A 41 0.91 -14.22 -1.43
N ALA A 42 1.87 -13.38 -1.84
CA ALA A 42 2.14 -13.06 -3.24
C ALA A 42 3.10 -14.05 -3.92
N ILE A 43 4.08 -14.62 -3.22
CA ILE A 43 5.06 -15.51 -3.84
C ILE A 43 4.63 -16.98 -3.71
N LYS A 44 4.14 -17.56 -4.82
CA LYS A 44 3.77 -18.98 -4.95
C LYS A 44 4.95 -19.89 -5.31
N THR A 45 6.11 -19.33 -5.66
CA THR A 45 7.33 -20.07 -6.04
C THR A 45 8.26 -20.26 -4.84
N HIS A 46 9.16 -21.25 -4.91
CA HIS A 46 10.07 -21.62 -3.82
C HIS A 46 11.25 -20.62 -3.69
N THR A 47 10.97 -19.34 -3.42
CA THR A 47 12.02 -18.34 -3.12
C THR A 47 12.44 -18.42 -1.65
N ARG A 48 13.75 -18.43 -1.41
CA ARG A 48 14.33 -18.42 -0.06
C ARG A 48 14.08 -17.06 0.61
N ASN A 49 13.61 -17.08 1.85
CA ASN A 49 13.41 -15.88 2.68
C ASN A 49 12.77 -14.71 1.90
N PRO A 50 11.54 -14.88 1.36
CA PRO A 50 10.92 -13.92 0.45
C PRO A 50 10.78 -12.52 1.05
N HIS A 51 10.56 -12.43 2.37
CA HIS A 51 10.47 -11.18 3.14
C HIS A 51 11.74 -10.32 3.03
N ILE A 52 12.93 -10.93 3.12
CA ILE A 52 14.22 -10.22 2.98
C ILE A 52 14.38 -9.72 1.54
N ARG A 53 14.18 -10.61 0.55
CA ARG A 53 14.34 -10.27 -0.88
C ARG A 53 13.43 -9.10 -1.29
N LEU A 54 12.15 -9.17 -0.92
CA LEU A 54 11.19 -8.14 -1.30
C LEU A 54 11.41 -6.84 -0.53
N THR A 55 11.74 -6.89 0.77
CA THR A 55 12.08 -5.69 1.55
C THR A 55 13.28 -4.98 0.92
N PHE A 56 14.33 -5.71 0.53
CA PHE A 56 15.49 -5.15 -0.16
C PHE A 56 15.11 -4.42 -1.46
N PHE A 57 14.44 -5.10 -2.39
CA PHE A 57 14.11 -4.49 -3.70
C PHE A 57 13.07 -3.36 -3.60
N ARG A 58 12.08 -3.48 -2.71
CA ARG A 58 11.09 -2.41 -2.52
C ARG A 58 11.73 -1.16 -1.91
N THR A 59 12.65 -1.33 -0.96
CA THR A 59 13.39 -0.22 -0.33
C THR A 59 14.25 0.50 -1.37
N ILE A 60 15.03 -0.23 -2.17
CA ILE A 60 15.86 0.35 -3.23
C ILE A 60 14.98 1.08 -4.26
N ASN A 61 13.85 0.50 -4.66
CA ASN A 61 12.94 1.16 -5.60
C ASN A 61 12.29 2.42 -4.99
N LEU A 62 11.83 2.39 -3.74
CA LEU A 62 11.31 3.58 -3.06
C LEU A 62 12.35 4.69 -3.02
N PHE A 63 13.57 4.37 -2.63
CA PHE A 63 14.63 5.34 -2.43
C PHE A 63 15.18 5.88 -3.76
N ALA A 64 15.63 5.00 -4.67
CA ALA A 64 16.33 5.38 -5.88
C ALA A 64 15.38 5.73 -7.03
N LYS A 65 14.43 4.84 -7.33
CA LYS A 65 13.53 4.99 -8.49
C LYS A 65 12.49 6.08 -8.27
N PHE A 66 11.80 6.04 -7.13
CA PHE A 66 10.78 7.02 -6.78
C PHE A 66 11.34 8.25 -6.06
N GLY A 67 12.58 8.20 -5.57
CA GLY A 67 13.21 9.34 -4.91
C GLY A 67 12.58 9.69 -3.56
N ALA A 68 11.92 8.74 -2.92
CA ALA A 68 11.31 8.90 -1.60
C ALA A 68 12.35 8.79 -0.48
N PHE A 69 11.96 9.18 0.71
CA PHE A 69 12.67 9.01 1.97
C PHE A 69 11.83 8.14 2.91
N PRO A 70 11.97 6.80 2.85
CA PRO A 70 11.11 5.89 3.59
C PRO A 70 11.46 5.87 5.09
N VAL A 71 10.44 5.82 5.94
CA VAL A 71 10.53 5.60 7.38
C VAL A 71 9.74 4.33 7.70
N PHE A 72 10.41 3.29 8.16
CA PHE A 72 9.74 2.01 8.41
C PHE A 72 9.16 1.98 9.81
N VAL A 73 7.94 1.46 9.92
CA VAL A 73 7.26 1.30 11.20
C VAL A 73 6.98 -0.17 11.42
N VAL A 74 7.45 -0.70 12.55
CA VAL A 74 7.16 -2.05 13.01
C VAL A 74 6.11 -2.03 14.11
N ASP A 75 5.23 -3.01 14.10
CA ASP A 75 4.23 -3.11 15.14
C ASP A 75 4.84 -3.36 16.54
N GLY A 76 4.16 -2.81 17.55
CA GLY A 76 4.30 -3.18 18.95
C GLY A 76 3.41 -4.34 19.36
N ILE A 77 2.91 -4.31 20.59
CA ILE A 77 2.09 -5.38 21.16
C ILE A 77 0.62 -5.12 20.79
N PRO A 78 -0.07 -6.07 20.12
CA PRO A 78 -1.47 -5.88 19.77
C PRO A 78 -2.35 -5.80 21.02
N SER A 79 -3.46 -5.06 20.94
CA SER A 79 -4.44 -5.01 22.02
C SER A 79 -5.10 -6.39 22.25
N PRO A 80 -5.62 -6.66 23.47
CA PRO A 80 -6.37 -7.89 23.74
C PRO A 80 -7.54 -8.09 22.75
N LEU A 81 -8.26 -7.01 22.45
CA LEU A 81 -9.37 -7.02 21.47
C LEU A 81 -8.91 -7.46 20.08
N LYS A 82 -7.81 -6.92 19.55
CA LYS A 82 -7.26 -7.35 18.24
C LYS A 82 -6.81 -8.81 18.27
N SER A 83 -6.22 -9.24 19.37
CA SER A 83 -5.77 -10.63 19.53
C SER A 83 -6.96 -11.59 19.51
N GLN A 84 -8.03 -11.28 20.24
CA GLN A 84 -9.28 -12.05 20.24
C GLN A 84 -9.94 -12.04 18.86
N ALA A 85 -10.03 -10.89 18.20
CA ALA A 85 -10.61 -10.77 16.86
C ALA A 85 -9.84 -11.58 15.80
N ARG A 86 -8.50 -11.57 15.84
CA ARG A 86 -7.67 -12.42 14.97
C ARG A 86 -7.95 -13.91 15.18
N ILE A 87 -8.02 -14.34 16.43
CA ILE A 87 -8.37 -15.72 16.77
C ILE A 87 -9.77 -16.07 16.26
N ALA A 88 -10.77 -15.25 16.55
CA ALA A 88 -12.14 -15.47 16.08
C ALA A 88 -12.23 -15.59 14.55
N ARG A 89 -11.52 -14.71 13.82
CA ARG A 89 -11.42 -14.75 12.36
C ARG A 89 -10.79 -16.05 11.86
N PHE A 90 -9.74 -16.52 12.52
CA PHE A 90 -9.10 -17.79 12.22
C PHE A 90 -10.06 -18.98 12.38
N PHE A 91 -10.81 -19.05 13.48
CA PHE A 91 -11.79 -20.12 13.72
C PHE A 91 -12.91 -20.09 12.68
N ARG A 92 -13.47 -18.90 12.39
CA ARG A 92 -14.50 -18.71 11.35
C ARG A 92 -14.03 -19.20 9.98
N TYR A 93 -12.79 -18.90 9.60
CA TYR A 93 -12.22 -19.32 8.31
C TYR A 93 -11.84 -20.80 8.27
N SER A 94 -11.48 -21.38 9.42
CA SER A 94 -11.06 -22.79 9.52
C SER A 94 -12.22 -23.78 9.60
N GLY A 95 -13.46 -23.30 9.78
CA GLY A 95 -14.64 -24.15 9.97
C GLY A 95 -14.62 -24.97 11.26
N ILE A 96 -13.78 -24.59 12.23
CA ILE A 96 -13.70 -25.21 13.55
C ILE A 96 -14.78 -24.57 14.42
N ASP A 97 -15.52 -25.39 15.17
CA ASP A 97 -16.61 -24.90 16.02
C ASP A 97 -16.12 -23.90 17.07
N VAL A 98 -16.77 -22.74 17.09
CA VAL A 98 -16.50 -21.60 17.97
C VAL A 98 -16.77 -21.98 19.44
N SER A 99 -17.58 -23.02 19.69
CA SER A 99 -17.82 -23.55 21.04
C SER A 99 -16.57 -24.12 21.73
N SER A 100 -15.52 -24.46 20.97
CA SER A 100 -14.23 -24.92 21.48
C SER A 100 -13.29 -23.78 21.92
N TRP A 101 -13.81 -22.54 21.97
CA TRP A 101 -13.06 -21.38 22.44
C TRP A 101 -12.51 -21.62 23.85
N PRO A 102 -11.19 -21.62 24.06
CA PRO A 102 -10.69 -21.32 25.38
C PRO A 102 -11.02 -19.84 25.59
N VAL A 103 -11.98 -19.55 26.48
CA VAL A 103 -12.12 -18.21 27.04
C VAL A 103 -10.76 -17.90 27.62
N ALA A 104 -10.00 -17.05 26.93
CA ALA A 104 -8.75 -16.56 27.48
C ALA A 104 -9.14 -15.82 28.75
N GLU A 105 -8.66 -16.30 29.90
CA GLU A 105 -8.72 -15.53 31.14
C GLU A 105 -8.26 -14.10 30.84
N GLU A 106 -8.97 -13.11 31.40
CA GLU A 106 -8.72 -11.69 31.16
C GLU A 106 -7.21 -11.39 31.24
N GLY A 107 -6.65 -10.85 30.15
CA GLY A 107 -5.25 -10.40 30.13
C GLY A 107 -4.22 -11.36 29.52
N VAL A 108 -4.59 -12.49 28.91
CA VAL A 108 -3.60 -13.32 28.19
C VAL A 108 -3.21 -12.68 26.86
N TYR A 109 -2.03 -12.06 26.84
CA TYR A 109 -1.35 -11.63 25.62
C TYR A 109 -1.01 -12.87 24.77
N VAL A 110 -1.59 -12.95 23.58
CA VAL A 110 -1.16 -13.96 22.61
C VAL A 110 0.06 -13.40 21.90
N GLU A 111 1.24 -13.89 22.28
CA GLU A 111 2.49 -13.56 21.61
C GLU A 111 2.37 -13.78 20.10
N ARG A 112 2.91 -12.84 19.32
CA ARG A 112 3.00 -12.99 17.87
C ARG A 112 3.74 -14.28 17.54
N ASN A 113 3.29 -14.94 16.47
CA ASN A 113 3.95 -16.10 15.89
C ASN A 113 5.48 -15.89 15.82
N GLY A 114 6.24 -16.77 16.48
CA GLY A 114 7.70 -16.69 16.53
C GLY A 114 8.36 -16.69 15.14
N ALA A 115 7.74 -17.33 14.14
CA ALA A 115 8.22 -17.29 12.75
C ALA A 115 8.04 -15.90 12.12
N PHE A 116 6.88 -15.27 12.31
CA PHE A 116 6.65 -13.89 11.85
C PHE A 116 7.57 -12.90 12.55
N SER A 117 7.69 -13.01 13.88
CA SER A 117 8.60 -12.19 14.68
C SER A 117 10.06 -12.33 14.25
N LYS A 118 10.47 -13.52 13.78
CA LYS A 118 11.79 -13.73 13.17
C LYS A 118 11.91 -12.97 11.84
N CYS A 119 10.92 -13.07 10.95
CA CYS A 119 10.92 -12.36 9.67
C CYS A 119 11.01 -10.84 9.87
N VAL A 120 10.28 -10.29 10.85
CA VAL A 120 10.36 -8.87 11.22
C VAL A 120 11.77 -8.49 11.64
N ARG A 121 12.40 -9.25 12.55
CA ARG A 121 13.79 -8.96 13.00
C ARG A 121 14.79 -8.96 11.84
N GLU A 122 14.72 -9.96 10.96
CA GLU A 122 15.61 -10.04 9.80
C GLU A 122 15.38 -8.88 8.81
N CYS A 123 14.14 -8.40 8.66
CA CYS A 123 13.86 -7.22 7.85
C CYS A 123 14.36 -5.93 8.51
N VAL A 124 14.23 -5.80 9.83
CA VAL A 124 14.75 -4.64 10.58
C VAL A 124 16.26 -4.55 10.44
N GLU A 125 16.98 -5.65 10.66
CA GLU A 125 18.44 -5.71 10.49
C GLU A 125 18.85 -5.30 9.06
N LEU A 126 18.18 -5.84 8.04
CA LEU A 126 18.40 -5.44 6.65
C LEU A 126 18.21 -3.93 6.43
N LEU A 127 17.16 -3.34 7.01
CA LEU A 127 16.83 -1.93 6.84
C LEU A 127 17.83 -1.02 7.56
N GLU A 128 18.27 -1.40 8.76
CA GLU A 128 19.32 -0.71 9.51
C GLU A 128 20.65 -0.74 8.75
N LEU A 129 21.02 -1.90 8.19
CA LEU A 129 22.20 -2.04 7.33
C LEU A 129 22.09 -1.20 6.04
N LEU A 130 20.88 -1.01 5.52
CA LEU A 130 20.61 -0.07 4.41
C LEU A 130 20.64 1.41 4.83
N GLY A 131 20.76 1.72 6.13
CA GLY A 131 20.74 3.09 6.65
C GLY A 131 19.33 3.70 6.72
N MET A 132 18.28 2.89 6.77
CA MET A 132 16.90 3.37 6.84
C MET A 132 16.44 3.56 8.29
N PRO A 133 15.69 4.63 8.61
CA PRO A 133 15.10 4.79 9.94
C PRO A 133 13.98 3.77 10.15
N VAL A 134 14.05 3.05 11.27
CA VAL A 134 13.05 2.08 11.71
C VAL A 134 12.51 2.48 13.08
N LEU A 135 11.20 2.66 13.17
CA LEU A 135 10.49 3.03 14.39
C LEU A 135 9.61 1.87 14.85
N LYS A 136 9.46 1.71 16.17
CA LYS A 136 8.58 0.71 16.78
C LYS A 136 7.35 1.38 17.38
N ALA A 137 6.18 0.95 16.93
CA ALA A 137 4.90 1.36 17.51
C ALA A 137 4.70 0.74 18.90
N LYS A 138 3.86 1.38 19.72
CA LYS A 138 3.38 0.82 20.99
C LYS A 138 2.42 -0.35 20.76
N GLY A 139 1.48 -0.14 19.84
CA GLY A 139 0.52 -1.14 19.38
C GLY A 139 0.73 -1.48 17.92
N GLU A 140 0.16 -0.64 17.05
CA GLU A 140 -0.01 -0.94 15.63
C GLU A 140 0.80 0.01 14.75
N ALA A 141 1.39 -0.52 13.68
CA ALA A 141 2.22 0.25 12.79
C ALA A 141 1.41 1.32 12.04
N GLU A 142 0.20 0.98 11.59
CA GLU A 142 -0.72 1.91 10.92
C GLU A 142 -1.06 3.13 11.80
N ALA A 143 -1.19 2.93 13.12
CA ALA A 143 -1.45 4.00 14.07
C ALA A 143 -0.26 4.97 14.21
N LEU A 144 0.96 4.44 14.33
CA LEU A 144 2.16 5.28 14.38
C LEU A 144 2.46 5.94 13.01
N CYS A 145 2.24 5.23 11.90
CA CYS A 145 2.31 5.83 10.56
C CYS A 145 1.38 7.04 10.44
N ALA A 146 0.12 6.89 10.86
CA ALA A 146 -0.89 7.95 10.85
C ALA A 146 -0.50 9.13 11.75
N GLN A 147 0.00 8.86 12.97
CA GLN A 147 0.52 9.89 13.87
C GLN A 147 1.67 10.68 13.25
N LEU A 148 2.64 10.01 12.62
CA LEU A 148 3.76 10.69 11.95
C LEU A 148 3.26 11.58 10.81
N ASN A 149 2.20 11.17 10.10
CA ASN A 149 1.65 11.95 9.00
C ASN A 149 0.82 13.14 9.49
N SER A 150 -0.02 12.96 10.51
CA SER A 150 -0.83 14.03 11.07
C SER A 150 0.02 15.12 11.73
N LEU A 151 1.16 14.75 12.33
CA LEU A 151 2.15 15.69 12.91
C LEU A 151 3.11 16.29 11.88
N GLY A 152 3.06 15.88 10.61
CA GLY A 152 3.92 16.42 9.55
C GLY A 152 5.38 15.91 9.56
N HIS A 153 5.67 14.84 10.30
CA HIS A 153 6.97 14.15 10.22
C HIS A 153 7.15 13.36 8.93
N VAL A 154 6.05 12.89 8.32
CA VAL A 154 6.01 12.27 7.00
C VAL A 154 4.89 12.85 6.14
N ASP A 155 5.05 12.80 4.83
CA ASP A 155 4.10 13.39 3.88
C ASP A 155 2.99 12.41 3.46
N ALA A 156 3.23 11.09 3.57
CA ALA A 156 2.25 10.05 3.30
C ALA A 156 2.55 8.74 4.06
N CYS A 157 1.53 7.89 4.20
CA CYS A 157 1.63 6.53 4.74
C CYS A 157 1.42 5.49 3.63
N ILE A 158 2.30 4.51 3.48
CA ILE A 158 2.08 3.32 2.65
C ILE A 158 1.53 2.21 3.53
N THR A 159 0.22 1.97 3.43
CA THR A 159 -0.48 0.86 4.08
C THR A 159 -1.78 0.55 3.34
N SER A 160 -2.21 -0.71 3.35
CA SER A 160 -3.54 -1.10 2.85
C SER A 160 -4.59 -1.20 3.95
N ASP A 161 -4.19 -0.93 5.20
CA ASP A 161 -5.10 -0.90 6.33
C ASP A 161 -5.84 0.44 6.38
N SER A 162 -7.17 0.39 6.31
CA SER A 162 -8.00 1.60 6.36
C SER A 162 -8.00 2.28 7.73
N ASP A 163 -7.59 1.56 8.78
CA ASP A 163 -7.52 2.09 10.15
C ASP A 163 -6.54 3.25 10.27
N ALA A 164 -5.61 3.40 9.32
CA ALA A 164 -4.79 4.60 9.20
C ALA A 164 -5.61 5.90 9.21
N PHE A 165 -6.78 5.94 8.57
CA PHE A 165 -7.66 7.13 8.60
C PHE A 165 -8.33 7.35 9.96
N LEU A 166 -8.62 6.28 10.70
CA LEU A 166 -9.22 6.35 12.02
C LEU A 166 -8.19 6.91 13.02
N PHE A 167 -6.92 6.58 12.83
CA PHE A 167 -5.75 7.14 13.52
C PHE A 167 -5.29 8.51 12.96
N ASP A 168 -6.09 9.17 12.12
CA ASP A 168 -5.87 10.53 11.59
C ASP A 168 -4.83 10.71 10.47
N ALA A 169 -4.53 9.66 9.70
CA ALA A 169 -3.71 9.80 8.49
C ALA A 169 -4.36 10.78 7.50
N LYS A 170 -3.57 11.73 6.99
CA LYS A 170 -4.02 12.74 6.02
C LYS A 170 -3.84 12.27 4.58
N SER A 171 -2.83 11.45 4.31
CA SER A 171 -2.49 10.93 2.98
C SER A 171 -2.06 9.47 3.05
N VAL A 172 -2.84 8.57 2.43
CA VAL A 172 -2.59 7.13 2.42
C VAL A 172 -2.36 6.64 0.98
N ILE A 173 -1.30 5.88 0.77
CA ILE A 173 -0.99 5.17 -0.47
C ILE A 173 -1.30 3.69 -0.21
N LYS A 174 -2.39 3.21 -0.79
CA LYS A 174 -2.95 1.90 -0.45
C LYS A 174 -2.05 0.73 -0.85
N CYS A 175 -1.41 0.84 -2.01
CA CYS A 175 -0.53 -0.19 -2.52
C CYS A 175 0.55 0.40 -3.43
N LEU A 176 1.78 -0.07 -3.27
CA LEU A 176 2.91 0.27 -4.13
C LEU A 176 3.25 -0.92 -5.03
N ARG A 177 3.21 -0.72 -6.34
CA ARG A 177 3.67 -1.69 -7.35
C ARG A 177 4.85 -1.10 -8.13
N PRO A 178 6.10 -1.31 -7.67
CA PRO A 178 7.25 -0.62 -8.23
C PRO A 178 7.46 -0.82 -9.73
N ASN A 179 7.09 -1.99 -10.26
CA ASN A 179 7.32 -2.40 -11.65
C ASN A 179 6.03 -2.37 -12.49
N SER A 180 5.14 -1.43 -12.20
CA SER A 180 3.92 -1.23 -12.97
C SER A 180 3.94 0.13 -13.67
N LYS A 181 3.28 0.23 -14.82
CA LYS A 181 2.89 1.52 -15.42
C LYS A 181 1.69 2.15 -14.71
N GLU A 182 1.02 1.38 -13.86
CA GLU A 182 -0.15 1.85 -13.13
C GLU A 182 0.25 2.93 -12.12
N PRO A 183 -0.54 4.02 -12.04
CA PRO A 183 -0.35 5.06 -11.05
C PRO A 183 -0.61 4.53 -9.63
N PHE A 184 -0.08 5.24 -8.64
CA PHE A 184 -0.34 4.96 -7.23
C PHE A 184 -1.79 5.28 -6.88
N GLU A 185 -2.46 4.37 -6.19
CA GLU A 185 -3.79 4.59 -5.62
C GLU A 185 -3.64 5.34 -4.29
N CYS A 186 -3.80 6.66 -4.34
CA CYS A 186 -3.64 7.58 -3.23
C CYS A 186 -5.00 8.07 -2.73
N TYR A 187 -5.11 8.28 -1.43
CA TYR A 187 -6.31 8.77 -0.77
C TYR A 187 -5.93 9.90 0.18
N HIS A 188 -6.54 11.06 0.00
CA HIS A 188 -6.38 12.19 0.91
C HIS A 188 -7.65 12.38 1.72
N ILE A 189 -7.51 12.63 3.01
CA ILE A 189 -8.68 12.84 3.88
C ILE A 189 -9.51 14.06 3.41
N SER A 190 -8.87 15.08 2.84
CA SER A 190 -9.55 16.26 2.28
C SER A 190 -10.51 15.92 1.14
N ASP A 191 -10.16 14.93 0.30
CA ASP A 191 -11.00 14.50 -0.82
C ASP A 191 -12.19 13.68 -0.31
N ILE A 192 -11.97 12.86 0.72
CA ILE A 192 -13.02 12.10 1.42
C ILE A 192 -13.99 13.05 2.13
N GLU A 193 -13.47 14.08 2.80
CA GLU A 193 -14.26 15.11 3.47
C GLU A 193 -15.11 15.91 2.48
N THR A 194 -14.51 16.37 1.38
CA THR A 194 -15.22 17.11 0.33
C THR A 194 -16.28 16.25 -0.36
N GLY A 195 -15.97 14.97 -0.55
CA GLY A 195 -16.78 14.05 -1.33
C GLY A 195 -17.92 13.36 -0.57
N LEU A 196 -17.71 13.02 0.70
CA LEU A 196 -18.67 12.31 1.54
C LEU A 196 -19.15 13.10 2.76
N GLY A 197 -18.51 14.25 3.07
CA GLY A 197 -18.75 14.98 4.30
C GLY A 197 -18.21 14.28 5.56
N LEU A 198 -17.37 13.25 5.39
CA LEU A 198 -16.90 12.41 6.48
C LEU A 198 -15.53 12.87 6.97
N LYS A 199 -15.48 13.16 8.27
CA LYS A 199 -14.26 13.46 9.03
C LYS A 199 -13.90 12.31 9.97
N ARG A 200 -12.78 12.42 10.70
CA ARG A 200 -12.23 11.34 11.55
C ARG A 200 -13.27 10.71 12.47
N LYS A 201 -14.01 11.49 13.28
CA LYS A 201 -14.99 10.90 14.22
C LYS A 201 -16.15 10.20 13.51
N HIS A 202 -16.51 10.62 12.29
CA HIS A 202 -17.49 9.91 11.47
C HIS A 202 -16.95 8.56 10.98
N LEU A 203 -15.68 8.50 10.57
CA LEU A 203 -15.05 7.24 10.15
C LEU A 203 -14.95 6.24 11.31
N ILE A 204 -14.61 6.73 12.51
CA ILE A 204 -14.63 5.93 13.75
C ILE A 204 -16.07 5.44 14.05
N ALA A 205 -17.08 6.30 13.93
CA ALA A 205 -18.47 5.89 14.12
C ALA A 205 -18.90 4.80 13.12
N ILE A 206 -18.50 4.92 11.84
CA ILE A 206 -18.74 3.87 10.84
C ILE A 206 -18.05 2.57 11.24
N SER A 207 -16.80 2.62 11.71
CA SER A 207 -16.05 1.41 12.07
C SER A 207 -16.62 0.69 13.30
N LEU A 208 -17.20 1.42 14.25
CA LEU A 208 -17.94 0.84 15.37
C LEU A 208 -19.26 0.20 14.91
N LEU A 209 -19.98 0.85 13.99
CA LEU A 209 -21.29 0.35 13.51
C LEU A 209 -21.17 -0.89 12.62
N VAL A 210 -20.18 -0.92 11.73
CA VAL A 210 -20.02 -1.97 10.70
C VAL A 210 -19.10 -3.10 11.17
N GLY A 211 -18.26 -2.84 12.17
CA GLY A 211 -17.18 -3.71 12.61
C GLY A 211 -15.83 -3.29 12.03
N ASN A 212 -14.77 -3.71 12.71
CA ASN A 212 -13.36 -3.36 12.46
C ASN A 212 -12.44 -4.53 12.88
N ASP A 213 -11.13 -4.29 12.95
CA ASP A 213 -10.15 -5.32 13.29
C ASP A 213 -10.09 -5.70 14.78
N HIS A 214 -10.81 -4.98 15.64
CA HIS A 214 -10.90 -5.22 17.09
C HIS A 214 -12.26 -5.79 17.50
N ASP A 215 -13.33 -5.37 16.82
CA ASP A 215 -14.68 -5.95 16.93
C ASP A 215 -15.21 -6.32 15.53
N LEU A 216 -15.28 -7.63 15.27
CA LEU A 216 -15.67 -8.16 13.97
C LEU A 216 -17.15 -7.98 13.64
N ASN A 217 -18.00 -7.76 14.64
CA ASN A 217 -19.45 -7.81 14.46
C ASN A 217 -20.05 -6.41 14.31
N GLY A 218 -19.51 -5.41 15.02
CA GLY A 218 -20.14 -4.10 15.12
C GLY A 218 -21.59 -4.25 15.60
N VAL A 219 -22.50 -3.47 15.02
CA VAL A 219 -23.94 -3.58 15.33
C VAL A 219 -24.62 -4.55 14.37
N GLN A 220 -25.27 -5.57 14.91
CA GLN A 220 -25.88 -6.62 14.09
C GLN A 220 -26.95 -6.05 13.13
N GLY A 221 -26.75 -6.30 11.83
CA GLY A 221 -27.68 -5.89 10.79
C GLY A 221 -27.58 -4.41 10.38
N ILE A 222 -26.49 -3.72 10.76
CA ILE A 222 -26.10 -2.43 10.17
C ILE A 222 -24.92 -2.67 9.23
N GLY A 223 -25.14 -2.45 7.93
CA GLY A 223 -24.08 -2.48 6.91
C GLY A 223 -23.52 -1.09 6.62
N LEU A 224 -22.50 -1.03 5.76
CA LEU A 224 -21.78 0.21 5.42
C LEU A 224 -22.70 1.33 4.92
N ASP A 225 -23.63 1.05 4.00
CA ASP A 225 -24.58 2.05 3.49
C ASP A 225 -25.50 2.61 4.57
N SER A 226 -25.90 1.75 5.53
CA SER A 226 -26.75 2.17 6.64
C SER A 226 -25.97 3.00 7.65
N ALA A 227 -24.73 2.62 7.94
CA ALA A 227 -23.82 3.38 8.79
C ALA A 227 -23.52 4.75 8.19
N LEU A 228 -23.17 4.81 6.89
CA LEU A 228 -22.91 6.05 6.17
C LEU A 228 -24.09 7.02 6.26
N ARG A 229 -25.29 6.54 5.93
CA ARG A 229 -26.52 7.34 6.01
C ARG A 229 -26.86 7.80 7.43
N PHE A 230 -26.46 7.04 8.44
CA PHE A 230 -26.67 7.38 9.84
C PHE A 230 -25.70 8.48 10.28
N VAL A 231 -24.39 8.31 10.02
CA VAL A 231 -23.37 9.25 10.48
C VAL A 231 -23.48 10.62 9.79
N GLN A 232 -23.87 10.66 8.51
CA GLN A 232 -24.03 11.92 7.76
C GLN A 232 -25.13 12.84 8.29
N LYS A 233 -25.99 12.35 9.19
CA LYS A 233 -27.05 13.18 9.82
C LYS A 233 -26.53 14.07 10.94
N TYR A 234 -25.34 13.79 11.45
CA TYR A 234 -24.78 14.45 12.61
C TYR A 234 -23.50 15.18 12.24
N SER A 235 -23.16 16.19 13.01
CA SER A 235 -21.85 16.84 12.92
C SER A 235 -20.77 15.94 13.51
N GLU A 236 -19.50 16.22 13.18
CA GLU A 236 -18.36 15.45 13.68
C GLU A 236 -18.32 15.43 15.22
N ASP A 237 -18.61 16.56 15.85
CA ASP A 237 -18.51 16.70 17.30
C ASP A 237 -19.67 16.05 18.06
N GLU A 238 -20.78 15.81 17.37
CA GLU A 238 -21.96 15.18 17.97
C GLU A 238 -21.97 13.66 17.80
N ILE A 239 -21.43 13.12 16.69
CA ILE A 239 -21.71 11.74 16.29
C ILE A 239 -21.39 10.70 17.37
N LEU A 240 -20.26 10.82 18.05
CA LEU A 240 -19.86 9.86 19.09
C LEU A 240 -20.74 9.98 20.34
N ASN A 241 -21.12 11.20 20.73
CA ASN A 241 -22.07 11.43 21.83
C ASN A 241 -23.45 10.87 21.47
N ARG A 242 -23.88 11.00 20.21
CA ARG A 242 -25.15 10.42 19.75
C ARG A 242 -25.16 8.90 19.80
N LEU A 243 -24.04 8.24 19.48
CA LEU A 243 -23.93 6.79 19.64
C LEU A 243 -24.09 6.37 21.11
N ARG A 244 -23.46 7.10 22.04
CA ARG A 244 -23.61 6.88 23.49
C ARG A 244 -25.05 7.11 23.97
N GLU A 245 -25.68 8.20 23.54
CA GLU A 245 -27.08 8.52 23.89
C GLU A 245 -28.06 7.43 23.42
N VAL A 246 -27.91 6.97 22.18
CA VAL A 246 -28.78 5.94 21.60
C VAL A 246 -28.62 4.59 22.33
N SER A 247 -27.38 4.24 22.71
CA SER A 247 -27.13 3.03 23.50
C SER A 247 -27.74 3.13 24.92
N ASN A 248 -27.55 4.27 25.58
CA ASN A 248 -28.07 4.50 26.94
C ASN A 248 -29.60 4.66 26.99
N ALA A 249 -30.28 4.84 25.85
CA ALA A 249 -31.74 4.89 25.77
C ALA A 249 -32.43 3.54 26.08
N ASN A 250 -31.67 2.52 26.49
CA ASN A 250 -32.08 1.21 27.02
C ASN A 250 -32.97 1.21 28.27
N ASN A 251 -33.67 2.31 28.59
CA ASN A 251 -34.74 2.26 29.57
C ASN A 251 -35.94 1.51 28.94
N PRO A 252 -36.45 0.40 29.51
CA PRO A 252 -37.48 -0.44 28.88
C PRO A 252 -38.78 0.30 28.51
N LEU A 253 -39.03 1.45 29.15
CA LEU A 253 -40.17 2.34 28.86
C LEU A 253 -40.03 3.09 27.51
N PHE A 254 -38.80 3.33 27.04
CA PHE A 254 -38.52 4.06 25.81
C PHE A 254 -38.53 3.15 24.57
N LEU A 255 -38.07 1.89 24.67
CA LEU A 255 -38.15 0.92 23.57
C LEU A 255 -39.61 0.51 23.28
N GLY A 256 -40.45 0.42 24.33
CA GLY A 256 -41.90 0.31 24.20
C GLY A 256 -42.54 1.55 23.57
N SER A 257 -42.01 2.75 23.84
CA SER A 257 -42.43 3.99 23.18
C SER A 257 -41.95 4.10 21.74
N ILE A 258 -40.80 3.51 21.37
CA ILE A 258 -40.29 3.53 19.99
C ILE A 258 -41.02 2.51 19.11
N ASN A 259 -41.28 1.30 19.64
CA ASN A 259 -42.09 0.30 18.95
C ASN A 259 -43.56 0.74 18.88
N SER A 260 -44.12 1.30 19.97
CA SER A 260 -45.47 1.88 19.92
C SER A 260 -45.55 3.19 19.14
N ALA A 261 -44.49 4.02 19.05
CA ALA A 261 -44.47 5.18 18.16
C ALA A 261 -44.30 4.77 16.71
N ALA A 262 -43.51 3.73 16.40
CA ALA A 262 -43.49 3.12 15.08
C ALA A 262 -44.90 2.60 14.73
N ASP A 263 -45.57 1.88 15.63
CA ASP A 263 -46.93 1.37 15.43
C ASP A 263 -48.01 2.46 15.42
N SER A 264 -47.84 3.56 16.17
CA SER A 264 -48.71 4.74 16.16
C SER A 264 -48.49 5.59 14.91
N ILE A 265 -47.27 5.59 14.37
CA ILE A 265 -46.95 6.11 13.03
C ILE A 265 -47.45 5.14 11.96
N PHE A 266 -47.61 3.84 12.20
CA PHE A 266 -48.30 2.95 11.26
C PHE A 266 -49.84 3.12 11.30
N ASN A 267 -50.42 3.50 12.44
CA ASN A 267 -51.88 3.58 12.65
C ASN A 267 -52.50 4.99 12.64
N SER A 268 -51.71 6.07 12.59
CA SER A 268 -52.21 7.44 12.37
C SER A 268 -52.54 7.65 10.89
N ASP A 269 -53.63 7.02 10.45
CA ASP A 269 -54.30 7.30 9.18
C ASP A 269 -55.62 8.08 9.39
N GLU A 270 -55.84 8.68 10.57
CA GLU A 270 -57.02 9.52 10.82
C GLU A 270 -56.73 10.97 11.24
N SER A 271 -57.30 11.85 10.42
CA SER A 271 -57.91 13.14 10.79
C SER A 271 -57.05 14.40 10.88
N SER A 272 -56.51 14.80 9.72
CA SER A 272 -56.91 16.11 9.18
C SER A 272 -57.13 15.97 7.68
N PRO A 273 -58.24 16.46 7.10
CA PRO A 273 -58.54 16.27 5.70
C PRO A 273 -57.60 17.15 4.88
N LYS A 274 -56.40 16.64 4.58
CA LYS A 274 -55.56 17.22 3.53
C LYS A 274 -56.33 17.00 2.23
N THR A 275 -56.86 18.08 1.66
CA THR A 275 -57.51 18.13 0.36
C THR A 275 -56.56 17.59 -0.70
N LYS A 276 -56.60 16.28 -0.94
CA LYS A 276 -55.89 15.65 -2.06
C LYS A 276 -56.47 16.27 -3.33
N SER A 277 -55.67 17.08 -4.02
CA SER A 277 -56.05 17.59 -5.33
C SER A 277 -56.36 16.39 -6.23
N SER A 278 -57.57 16.33 -6.79
CA SER A 278 -57.94 15.27 -7.74
C SER A 278 -57.02 15.35 -8.97
N HIS A 279 -56.61 14.21 -9.51
CA HIS A 279 -55.80 14.14 -10.73
C HIS A 279 -56.56 13.36 -11.81
N CYS A 280 -56.40 13.78 -13.07
CA CYS A 280 -56.97 13.07 -14.20
C CYS A 280 -56.28 11.71 -14.36
N SER A 281 -57.06 10.63 -14.42
CA SER A 281 -56.49 9.28 -14.56
C SER A 281 -55.85 9.00 -15.92
N PHE A 282 -56.12 9.82 -16.93
CA PHE A 282 -55.55 9.70 -18.28
C PHE A 282 -54.18 10.39 -18.39
N CYS A 283 -54.09 11.67 -18.03
CA CYS A 283 -52.86 12.46 -18.16
C CYS A 283 -52.05 12.61 -16.87
N GLY A 284 -52.62 12.30 -15.71
CA GLY A 284 -51.95 12.41 -14.41
C GLY A 284 -51.84 13.82 -13.84
N HIS A 285 -52.31 14.86 -14.55
CA HIS A 285 -52.29 16.25 -14.10
C HIS A 285 -53.47 16.61 -13.18
N PRO A 286 -53.33 17.66 -12.33
CA PRO A 286 -54.41 18.11 -11.44
C PRO A 286 -55.67 18.46 -12.22
N GLY A 287 -56.82 17.99 -11.73
CA GLY A 287 -58.14 18.19 -12.32
C GLY A 287 -58.92 16.88 -12.50
N ASN A 288 -60.16 16.99 -12.97
CA ASN A 288 -61.06 15.85 -13.15
C ASN A 288 -60.97 15.33 -14.60
N LYS A 289 -60.92 14.00 -14.77
CA LYS A 289 -60.94 13.32 -16.08
C LYS A 289 -62.06 13.85 -17.00
N ARG A 290 -63.27 14.09 -16.47
CA ARG A 290 -64.41 14.57 -17.28
C ARG A 290 -64.17 15.95 -17.87
N VAL A 291 -63.48 16.83 -17.13
CA VAL A 291 -63.12 18.17 -17.59
C VAL A 291 -61.97 18.09 -18.59
N HIS A 292 -60.96 17.27 -18.29
CA HIS A 292 -59.77 17.05 -19.11
C HIS A 292 -60.05 16.34 -20.44
N PHE A 293 -61.22 15.72 -20.58
CA PHE A 293 -61.71 15.13 -21.83
C PHE A 293 -62.37 16.17 -22.73
N LYS A 294 -62.97 17.23 -22.15
CA LYS A 294 -63.68 18.29 -22.88
C LYS A 294 -62.76 19.49 -23.16
N PHE A 295 -61.79 19.75 -22.30
CA PHE A 295 -60.81 20.82 -22.41
C PHE A 295 -59.42 20.24 -22.08
N SER A 296 -58.41 20.54 -22.88
CA SER A 296 -57.02 20.18 -22.59
C SER A 296 -56.56 20.84 -21.29
N CYS A 297 -55.81 20.13 -20.44
CA CYS A 297 -55.25 20.73 -19.24
C CYS A 297 -54.03 21.59 -19.57
N ASP A 298 -53.77 22.59 -18.72
CA ASP A 298 -52.68 23.57 -18.90
C ASP A 298 -51.28 22.92 -19.04
N TYR A 299 -51.14 21.68 -18.59
CA TYR A 299 -49.90 20.92 -18.58
C TYR A 299 -49.71 20.00 -19.81
N CYS A 300 -50.75 19.74 -20.61
CA CYS A 300 -50.68 18.86 -21.79
C CYS A 300 -50.52 19.63 -23.11
N GLY A 301 -50.45 20.97 -23.08
CA GLY A 301 -50.29 21.84 -24.24
C GLY A 301 -51.59 22.50 -24.71
N ILE A 302 -51.50 23.76 -25.18
CA ILE A 302 -52.62 24.65 -25.57
C ILE A 302 -53.01 24.43 -27.05
N SER A 303 -53.26 23.19 -27.48
CA SER A 303 -53.90 22.95 -28.79
C SER A 303 -55.38 22.72 -28.56
N ASN A 304 -56.16 23.79 -28.66
CA ASN A 304 -57.57 23.95 -28.28
C ASN A 304 -58.61 23.01 -28.93
N THR A 305 -58.25 21.81 -29.39
CA THR A 305 -59.21 20.94 -30.08
C THR A 305 -59.09 19.43 -29.80
N GLU A 306 -58.06 18.95 -29.10
CA GLU A 306 -57.95 17.53 -28.74
C GLU A 306 -57.57 17.38 -27.27
N GLY A 307 -58.26 16.49 -26.53
CA GLY A 307 -58.16 16.36 -25.08
C GLY A 307 -56.77 15.99 -24.55
N CYS A 308 -56.66 15.79 -23.23
CA CYS A 308 -55.36 15.55 -22.59
C CYS A 308 -54.63 14.31 -23.13
N VAL A 309 -53.28 14.31 -23.10
CA VAL A 309 -52.43 13.19 -23.57
C VAL A 309 -52.30 12.11 -22.49
N LYS A 310 -52.13 10.84 -22.90
CA LYS A 310 -51.91 9.71 -21.97
C LYS A 310 -50.58 9.88 -21.23
N LYS A 311 -50.59 9.69 -19.91
CA LYS A 311 -49.38 9.75 -19.09
C LYS A 311 -48.34 8.70 -19.54
N PRO A 312 -47.05 9.08 -19.66
CA PRO A 312 -45.98 8.13 -19.94
C PRO A 312 -45.76 7.17 -18.76
N GLU A 313 -45.08 6.05 -19.03
CA GLU A 313 -44.72 5.09 -17.99
C GLU A 313 -43.77 5.75 -16.96
N GLY A 314 -44.06 5.57 -15.68
CA GLY A 314 -43.31 6.24 -14.60
C GLY A 314 -43.65 7.71 -14.35
N PHE A 315 -44.74 8.25 -14.93
CA PHE A 315 -45.15 9.65 -14.76
C PHE A 315 -45.27 10.05 -13.28
N LYS A 316 -44.59 11.15 -12.91
CA LYS A 316 -44.64 11.79 -11.60
C LYS A 316 -45.28 13.18 -11.74
N CYS A 317 -46.40 13.40 -11.06
CA CYS A 317 -47.06 14.73 -11.06
C CYS A 317 -46.20 15.76 -10.32
N ASN A 318 -45.98 16.93 -10.91
CA ASN A 318 -45.18 18.01 -10.32
C ASN A 318 -46.01 19.10 -9.63
N CYS A 319 -47.30 18.85 -9.36
CA CYS A 319 -48.12 19.79 -8.62
C CYS A 319 -47.65 19.88 -7.14
N SER A 320 -47.85 21.04 -6.53
CA SER A 320 -47.39 21.33 -5.17
C SER A 320 -47.87 20.31 -4.13
N SER A 321 -49.14 19.90 -4.20
CA SER A 321 -49.75 18.93 -3.29
C SER A 321 -49.16 17.52 -3.42
N CYS A 322 -48.93 17.02 -4.64
CA CYS A 322 -48.26 15.73 -4.84
C CYS A 322 -46.79 15.78 -4.48
N ASP A 323 -46.11 16.89 -4.71
CA ASP A 323 -44.72 17.06 -4.31
C ASP A 323 -44.56 17.08 -2.79
N GLN A 324 -45.44 17.81 -2.09
CA GLN A 324 -45.49 17.82 -0.62
C GLN A 324 -45.83 16.45 -0.04
N ASP A 325 -46.79 15.71 -0.62
CA ASP A 325 -47.13 14.34 -0.17
C ASP A 325 -45.95 13.37 -0.38
N ARG A 326 -45.22 13.48 -1.49
CA ARG A 326 -44.00 12.68 -1.71
C ARG A 326 -42.92 13.00 -0.69
N LYS A 327 -42.61 14.29 -0.48
CA LYS A 327 -41.63 14.74 0.52
C LYS A 327 -42.01 14.28 1.92
N TYR A 328 -43.29 14.39 2.29
CA TYR A 328 -43.79 13.90 3.58
C TYR A 328 -43.65 12.38 3.73
N LYS A 329 -44.02 11.60 2.70
CA LYS A 329 -43.85 10.14 2.71
C LYS A 329 -42.38 9.74 2.78
N GLU A 330 -41.50 10.44 2.09
CA GLU A 330 -40.06 10.23 2.15
C GLU A 330 -39.50 10.56 3.53
N GLN A 331 -39.91 11.69 4.12
CA GLN A 331 -39.56 12.07 5.49
C GLN A 331 -40.01 10.99 6.50
N ARG A 332 -41.27 10.55 6.44
CA ARG A 332 -41.80 9.48 7.31
C ARG A 332 -41.01 8.17 7.15
N ARG A 333 -40.66 7.79 5.92
CA ARG A 333 -39.80 6.62 5.65
C ARG A 333 -38.42 6.78 6.28
N ASN A 334 -37.85 7.97 6.21
CA ASN A 334 -36.54 8.28 6.81
C ASN A 334 -36.58 8.26 8.34
N GLU A 335 -37.66 8.74 8.96
CA GLU A 335 -37.89 8.69 10.41
C GLU A 335 -38.06 7.24 10.90
N ILE A 336 -38.91 6.45 10.22
CA ILE A 336 -39.09 5.01 10.53
C ILE A 336 -37.77 4.25 10.37
N TRP A 337 -37.02 4.54 9.30
CA TRP A 337 -35.71 3.92 9.09
C TRP A 337 -34.74 4.30 10.22
N GLN A 338 -34.71 5.56 10.65
CA GLN A 338 -33.84 6.03 11.74
C GLN A 338 -34.19 5.35 13.06
N ILE A 339 -35.47 5.26 13.38
CA ILE A 339 -35.98 4.51 14.54
C ILE A 339 -35.45 3.07 14.53
N LYS A 340 -35.54 2.37 13.39
CA LYS A 340 -35.05 0.99 13.27
C LYS A 340 -33.54 0.87 13.47
N VAL A 341 -32.77 1.84 12.99
CA VAL A 341 -31.32 1.87 13.18
C VAL A 341 -30.97 2.11 14.64
N CYS A 342 -31.59 3.11 15.28
CA CYS A 342 -31.38 3.39 16.70
C CYS A 342 -31.77 2.21 17.59
N ALA A 343 -32.87 1.50 17.27
CA ALA A 343 -33.28 0.32 18.01
C ALA A 343 -32.25 -0.82 17.93
N LYS A 344 -31.62 -1.03 16.76
CA LYS A 344 -30.52 -2.00 16.61
C LYS A 344 -29.30 -1.62 17.45
N ILE A 345 -28.93 -0.34 17.42
CA ILE A 345 -27.80 0.20 18.20
C ILE A 345 -28.05 0.01 19.71
N ALA A 346 -29.26 0.32 20.18
CA ALA A 346 -29.61 0.21 21.59
C ALA A 346 -29.53 -1.24 22.11
N ILE A 347 -29.91 -2.22 21.29
CA ILE A 347 -29.90 -3.63 21.68
C ILE A 347 -28.48 -4.22 21.72
N GLU A 348 -27.52 -3.63 21.01
CA GLU A 348 -26.16 -4.16 20.93
C GLU A 348 -25.44 -4.05 22.29
N PRO A 349 -24.96 -5.18 22.87
CA PRO A 349 -24.30 -5.15 24.16
C PRO A 349 -22.95 -4.43 24.09
N ASN A 350 -22.61 -3.68 25.14
CA ASN A 350 -21.34 -2.97 25.27
C ASN A 350 -21.02 -2.01 24.11
N PHE A 351 -22.05 -1.46 23.47
CA PHE A 351 -21.91 -0.46 22.41
C PHE A 351 -22.13 0.97 22.95
N PRO A 352 -21.41 2.00 22.46
CA PRO A 352 -20.18 1.88 21.68
C PRO A 352 -19.05 1.33 22.56
N ASN A 353 -18.13 0.58 21.96
CA ASN A 353 -16.96 0.09 22.69
C ASN A 353 -16.00 1.27 22.95
N GLU A 354 -15.96 1.74 24.19
CA GLU A 354 -15.16 2.90 24.59
C GLU A 354 -13.65 2.65 24.48
N GLU A 355 -13.17 1.42 24.73
CA GLU A 355 -11.74 1.08 24.58
C GLU A 355 -11.27 1.24 23.13
N ILE A 356 -12.07 0.77 22.17
CA ILE A 356 -11.77 0.93 20.73
C ILE A 356 -11.84 2.40 20.34
N MET A 357 -12.83 3.13 20.84
CA MET A 357 -13.01 4.55 20.55
C MET A 357 -11.81 5.38 21.06
N GLU A 358 -11.42 5.19 22.32
CA GLU A 358 -10.27 5.86 22.93
C GLU A 358 -8.97 5.51 22.22
N MET A 359 -8.80 4.24 21.83
CA MET A 359 -7.64 3.80 21.06
C MET A 359 -7.51 4.56 19.74
N TYR A 360 -8.59 4.64 18.94
CA TYR A 360 -8.56 5.38 17.67
C TYR A 360 -8.42 6.88 17.86
N LEU A 361 -8.89 7.47 18.97
CA LEU A 361 -8.77 8.90 19.27
C LEU A 361 -7.41 9.28 19.87
N CYS A 362 -6.68 8.32 20.44
CA CYS A 362 -5.35 8.52 20.99
C CYS A 362 -4.39 9.12 19.95
N GLN A 363 -3.39 9.86 20.42
CA GLN A 363 -2.34 10.47 19.59
C GLN A 363 -0.94 10.02 20.02
N ASN A 364 -0.84 8.98 20.87
CA ASN A 364 0.42 8.53 21.45
C ASN A 364 0.71 7.06 21.10
N HIS A 365 1.19 6.85 19.87
CA HIS A 365 1.45 5.51 19.32
C HIS A 365 2.96 5.19 19.22
N GLY A 366 3.84 6.14 19.52
CA GLY A 366 5.30 5.97 19.51
C GLY A 366 5.94 6.04 20.90
N ASN A 367 7.21 5.63 20.97
CA ASN A 367 8.05 5.68 22.16
C ASN A 367 9.06 6.85 22.08
N PHE A 368 8.58 8.07 21.87
CA PHE A 368 9.44 9.27 21.83
C PHE A 368 8.99 10.32 22.84
N ASN A 369 9.96 11.06 23.38
CA ASN A 369 9.72 12.14 24.33
C ASN A 369 8.97 13.29 23.63
N ALA A 370 8.00 13.89 24.31
CA ALA A 370 7.18 14.98 23.76
C ALA A 370 7.99 16.19 23.28
N ASN A 371 9.18 16.40 23.85
CA ASN A 371 10.05 17.54 23.53
C ASN A 371 11.07 17.27 22.41
N GLU A 372 11.41 16.00 22.15
CA GLU A 372 12.47 15.63 21.20
C GLU A 372 11.91 15.08 19.88
N GLY A 373 10.66 14.61 19.87
CA GLY A 373 10.03 14.02 18.70
C GLY A 373 10.68 12.68 18.28
N PRO A 374 10.22 12.07 17.17
CA PRO A 374 10.82 10.85 16.64
C PRO A 374 12.20 11.16 16.03
N CYS A 375 13.22 10.38 16.41
CA CYS A 375 14.53 10.43 15.76
C CYS A 375 14.43 9.78 14.37
N ILE A 376 14.38 10.61 13.31
CA ILE A 376 14.29 10.17 11.92
C ILE A 376 15.49 10.72 11.16
N SER A 377 16.42 9.83 10.81
CA SER A 377 17.60 10.15 10.02
C SER A 377 17.90 9.01 9.05
N TRP A 378 18.34 9.35 7.83
CA TRP A 378 18.80 8.39 6.84
C TRP A 378 20.32 8.36 6.84
N GLY A 379 20.90 7.18 7.04
CA GLY A 379 22.34 6.94 7.00
C GLY A 379 22.80 6.41 5.64
N SER A 380 24.11 6.27 5.50
CA SER A 380 24.72 5.54 4.38
C SER A 380 24.66 4.03 4.63
N PRO A 381 24.44 3.20 3.59
CA PRO A 381 24.35 1.75 3.75
C PRO A 381 25.72 1.12 4.07
N ASP A 382 25.76 0.21 5.05
CA ASP A 382 26.93 -0.62 5.33
C ASP A 382 27.05 -1.72 4.27
N THR A 383 27.80 -1.42 3.22
CA THR A 383 27.86 -2.25 2.01
C THR A 383 28.48 -3.62 2.26
N GLU A 384 29.50 -3.71 3.10
CA GLU A 384 30.18 -4.98 3.36
C GLU A 384 29.34 -5.89 4.25
N MET A 385 28.72 -5.33 5.31
CA MET A 385 27.79 -6.11 6.14
C MET A 385 26.53 -6.53 5.37
N LEU A 386 26.02 -5.69 4.46
CA LEU A 386 24.90 -6.06 3.58
C LEU A 386 25.25 -7.23 2.64
N VAL A 387 26.47 -7.22 2.10
CA VAL A 387 26.97 -8.29 1.24
C VAL A 387 27.00 -9.62 2.01
N ASP A 388 27.56 -9.62 3.22
CA ASP A 388 27.63 -10.81 4.05
C ASP A 388 26.23 -11.27 4.50
N PHE A 389 25.36 -10.34 4.91
CA PHE A 389 23.98 -10.60 5.31
C PHE A 389 23.18 -11.26 4.18
N LEU A 390 23.23 -10.70 2.97
CA LEU A 390 22.50 -11.23 1.82
C LEU A 390 23.14 -12.52 1.27
N ALA A 391 24.45 -12.67 1.37
CA ALA A 391 25.11 -13.95 1.08
C ALA A 391 24.61 -15.04 2.03
N PHE A 392 24.46 -14.75 3.33
CA PHE A 392 23.96 -15.72 4.31
C PHE A 392 22.46 -16.03 4.16
N HIS A 393 21.62 -15.00 4.07
CA HIS A 393 20.17 -15.16 4.07
C HIS A 393 19.60 -15.55 2.70
N GLN A 394 20.16 -15.02 1.61
CA GLN A 394 19.64 -15.20 0.24
C GLN A 394 20.53 -16.07 -0.66
N PHE A 395 21.76 -16.40 -0.22
CA PHE A 395 22.77 -17.05 -1.07
C PHE A 395 23.10 -16.25 -2.34
N TRP A 396 22.99 -14.93 -2.26
CA TRP A 396 23.39 -14.08 -3.37
C TRP A 396 24.92 -13.96 -3.42
N GLN A 397 25.45 -14.00 -4.63
CA GLN A 397 26.87 -13.74 -4.85
C GLN A 397 27.19 -12.29 -4.44
N PRO A 398 28.35 -12.02 -3.80
CA PRO A 398 28.74 -10.67 -3.38
C PRO A 398 28.70 -9.63 -4.51
N SER A 399 29.02 -10.05 -5.73
CA SER A 399 28.96 -9.21 -6.92
C SER A 399 27.53 -8.83 -7.32
N TYR A 400 26.60 -9.78 -7.22
CA TYR A 400 25.17 -9.55 -7.47
C TYR A 400 24.62 -8.54 -6.45
N VAL A 401 24.93 -8.70 -5.16
CA VAL A 401 24.48 -7.77 -4.11
C VAL A 401 24.89 -6.34 -4.42
N ARG A 402 26.19 -6.11 -4.66
CA ARG A 402 26.73 -4.77 -4.93
C ARG A 402 26.14 -4.15 -6.19
N GLN A 403 25.96 -4.97 -7.22
CA GLN A 403 25.28 -4.57 -8.44
C GLN A 403 23.81 -4.17 -8.19
N ARG A 404 23.09 -4.86 -7.30
CA ARG A 404 21.73 -4.47 -6.92
C ARG A 404 21.66 -3.22 -6.04
N MET A 405 22.68 -2.97 -5.23
CA MET A 405 22.77 -1.78 -4.38
C MET A 405 23.11 -0.51 -5.13
N LEU A 406 23.75 -0.62 -6.29
CA LEU A 406 24.29 0.53 -7.01
C LEU A 406 23.27 1.65 -7.28
N PRO A 407 22.01 1.40 -7.71
CA PRO A 407 21.04 2.49 -7.91
C PRO A 407 20.81 3.33 -6.65
N MET A 408 20.87 2.71 -5.47
CA MET A 408 20.76 3.43 -4.20
C MET A 408 22.04 4.23 -3.91
N LEU A 409 23.22 3.62 -4.09
CA LEU A 409 24.51 4.29 -3.89
C LEU A 409 24.68 5.50 -4.83
N SER A 410 24.31 5.37 -6.10
CA SER A 410 24.35 6.48 -7.05
C SER A 410 23.35 7.57 -6.71
N THR A 411 22.15 7.22 -6.24
CA THR A 411 21.18 8.21 -5.75
C THR A 411 21.70 8.98 -4.54
N ILE A 412 22.34 8.31 -3.58
CA ILE A 412 22.96 8.96 -2.41
C ILE A 412 24.05 9.94 -2.88
N TYR A 413 24.96 9.47 -3.72
CA TYR A 413 26.02 10.29 -4.29
C TYR A 413 25.48 11.52 -5.02
N LEU A 414 24.47 11.36 -5.87
CA LEU A 414 23.88 12.47 -6.60
C LEU A 414 23.17 13.48 -5.68
N ARG A 415 22.53 13.01 -4.60
CA ARG A 415 21.95 13.88 -3.58
C ARG A 415 23.02 14.68 -2.84
N GLU A 416 24.14 14.04 -2.48
CA GLU A 416 25.29 14.70 -1.87
C GLU A 416 25.89 15.75 -2.81
N MET A 417 26.13 15.39 -4.08
CA MET A 417 26.63 16.30 -5.10
C MET A 417 25.72 17.51 -5.33
N ALA A 418 24.40 17.29 -5.36
CA ALA A 418 23.42 18.36 -5.51
C ALA A 418 23.35 19.29 -4.28
N ALA A 419 23.61 18.76 -3.07
CA ALA A 419 23.61 19.54 -1.83
C ALA A 419 24.94 20.27 -1.58
N SER A 420 26.06 19.62 -1.90
CA SER A 420 27.42 20.12 -1.72
C SER A 420 28.30 19.63 -2.88
N PRO A 421 28.52 20.47 -3.91
CA PRO A 421 29.26 20.08 -5.11
C PRO A 421 30.76 20.03 -4.82
N VAL A 422 31.20 19.00 -4.12
CA VAL A 422 32.62 18.64 -3.95
C VAL A 422 32.91 17.48 -4.89
N LYS A 423 33.98 17.55 -5.69
CA LYS A 423 34.37 16.46 -6.59
C LYS A 423 34.79 15.22 -5.79
N THR A 424 33.82 14.40 -5.44
CA THR A 424 34.01 13.07 -4.87
C THR A 424 33.73 12.02 -5.94
N PHE A 425 34.24 10.81 -5.75
CA PHE A 425 33.98 9.69 -6.64
C PHE A 425 32.79 8.88 -6.12
N LEU A 426 31.94 8.41 -7.04
CA LEU A 426 30.90 7.42 -6.71
C LEU A 426 31.59 6.16 -6.18
N HIS A 427 31.23 5.78 -4.95
CA HIS A 427 31.87 4.68 -4.21
C HIS A 427 33.41 4.79 -4.17
N GLN A 428 33.95 6.01 -4.12
CA GLN A 428 35.39 6.31 -4.09
C GLN A 428 36.19 5.84 -5.32
N GLN A 429 35.53 5.33 -6.37
CA GLN A 429 36.18 4.66 -7.49
C GLN A 429 35.73 5.15 -8.87
N TYR A 430 34.55 5.76 -8.98
CA TYR A 430 33.96 6.10 -10.26
C TYR A 430 33.76 7.59 -10.42
N GLU A 431 34.22 8.12 -11.54
CA GLU A 431 33.96 9.50 -11.98
C GLU A 431 32.77 9.53 -12.95
N PHE A 432 32.02 10.64 -12.91
CA PHE A 432 31.01 10.90 -13.92
C PHE A 432 31.69 11.07 -15.28
N ASP A 433 31.26 10.33 -16.29
CA ASP A 433 31.81 10.41 -17.66
C ASP A 433 30.84 11.13 -18.59
N SER A 434 29.64 10.57 -18.80
CA SER A 434 28.70 11.12 -19.77
C SER A 434 27.27 10.60 -19.59
N ILE A 435 26.30 11.35 -20.12
CA ILE A 435 24.92 10.87 -20.29
C ILE A 435 24.83 10.18 -21.66
N GLN A 436 24.48 8.89 -21.68
CA GLN A 436 24.39 8.16 -22.94
C GLN A 436 23.07 8.43 -23.68
N ARG A 437 21.96 8.32 -22.96
CA ARG A 437 20.61 8.40 -23.56
C ARG A 437 19.54 8.67 -22.51
N VAL A 438 18.37 9.08 -22.99
CA VAL A 438 17.12 9.04 -22.20
C VAL A 438 16.52 7.64 -22.34
N LYS A 439 16.11 7.06 -21.20
CA LYS A 439 15.41 5.78 -21.12
C LYS A 439 14.02 6.01 -20.54
N VAL A 440 13.03 5.30 -21.07
CA VAL A 440 11.66 5.31 -20.53
C VAL A 440 11.29 3.88 -20.17
N ARG A 441 11.02 3.61 -18.90
CA ARG A 441 10.55 2.30 -18.42
C ARG A 441 9.42 2.51 -17.43
N TYR A 442 8.34 1.76 -17.58
CA TYR A 442 7.16 1.89 -16.71
C TYR A 442 6.59 3.33 -16.63
N GLY A 443 6.71 4.10 -17.73
CA GLY A 443 6.30 5.50 -17.76
C GLY A 443 7.27 6.48 -17.10
N ILE A 444 8.32 5.99 -16.42
CA ILE A 444 9.34 6.81 -15.76
C ILE A 444 10.45 7.11 -16.76
N LYS A 445 10.79 8.40 -16.91
CA LYS A 445 11.92 8.86 -17.70
C LYS A 445 13.16 8.97 -16.82
N SER A 446 14.27 8.43 -17.29
CA SER A 446 15.57 8.49 -16.62
C SER A 446 16.70 8.76 -17.62
N TYR A 447 17.81 9.28 -17.13
CA TYR A 447 19.06 9.33 -17.88
C TYR A 447 19.85 8.05 -17.66
N VAL A 448 20.39 7.46 -18.72
CA VAL A 448 21.39 6.39 -18.60
C VAL A 448 22.75 7.05 -18.47
N VAL A 449 23.35 6.98 -17.29
CA VAL A 449 24.63 7.61 -16.99
C VAL A 449 25.75 6.59 -17.16
N LYS A 450 26.82 7.01 -17.84
CA LYS A 450 28.10 6.30 -17.94
C LYS A 450 29.02 6.84 -16.85
N TRP A 451 29.51 5.94 -16.02
CA TRP A 451 30.53 6.21 -15.01
C TRP A 451 31.82 5.54 -15.43
N LYS A 452 32.96 6.22 -15.28
CA LYS A 452 34.28 5.70 -15.62
C LYS A 452 35.03 5.35 -14.34
N LYS A 453 35.66 4.18 -14.31
CA LYS A 453 36.53 3.80 -13.19
C LYS A 453 37.78 4.67 -13.19
N ALA A 454 38.04 5.36 -12.09
CA ALA A 454 39.26 6.13 -11.89
C ALA A 454 40.47 5.18 -11.89
N ALA A 455 41.54 5.57 -12.59
CA ALA A 455 42.79 4.82 -12.58
C ALA A 455 43.47 5.03 -11.22
N ILE A 456 43.38 4.04 -10.33
CA ILE A 456 44.24 4.00 -9.15
C ILE A 456 45.65 3.65 -9.66
N MET A 457 46.62 4.57 -9.50
CA MET A 457 48.04 4.24 -9.65
C MET A 457 48.43 3.28 -8.53
N ASP A 458 48.23 1.98 -8.75
CA ASP A 458 49.07 0.97 -8.12
C ASP A 458 49.52 0.00 -9.22
N SER A 459 50.80 0.14 -9.55
CA SER A 459 51.49 -0.58 -10.60
C SER A 459 51.70 -2.02 -10.18
N VAL A 460 50.90 -2.97 -10.68
CA VAL A 460 51.38 -4.32 -10.96
C VAL A 460 50.67 -4.88 -12.20
N LEU A 461 51.38 -4.84 -13.34
CA LEU A 461 51.07 -5.63 -14.52
C LEU A 461 51.24 -7.12 -14.19
N TYR A 462 50.18 -7.90 -14.31
CA TYR A 462 50.28 -9.34 -14.56
C TYR A 462 49.47 -9.66 -15.81
N GLU A 463 50.17 -10.04 -16.88
CA GLU A 463 49.59 -10.74 -18.03
C GLU A 463 49.09 -12.11 -17.58
N ILE A 464 47.87 -12.49 -17.98
CA ILE A 464 47.32 -13.84 -17.75
C ILE A 464 47.02 -14.51 -19.11
N PRO A 465 47.41 -15.78 -19.33
CA PRO A 465 47.19 -16.49 -20.60
C PRO A 465 45.74 -16.97 -20.77
N CYS A 466 45.26 -16.97 -22.01
CA CYS A 466 43.93 -17.43 -22.41
C CYS A 466 43.89 -18.96 -22.58
N GLU A 467 43.19 -19.68 -21.70
CA GLU A 467 42.74 -21.05 -21.96
C GLU A 467 41.28 -21.05 -22.46
N LYS A 468 41.08 -21.63 -23.63
CA LYS A 468 39.77 -21.82 -24.28
C LYS A 468 39.05 -23.00 -23.63
N SER A 469 37.85 -22.81 -23.10
CA SER A 469 36.93 -23.90 -22.77
C SER A 469 35.67 -23.85 -23.64
N ASN A 470 35.35 -25.00 -24.21
CA ASN A 470 34.26 -25.24 -25.17
C ASN A 470 32.88 -25.15 -24.50
N VAL A 471 31.99 -24.35 -25.07
CA VAL A 471 30.56 -24.30 -24.72
C VAL A 471 29.81 -25.37 -25.53
N ARG A 472 29.11 -26.28 -24.86
CA ARG A 472 28.05 -27.11 -25.46
C ARG A 472 26.73 -26.34 -25.38
N GLN A 473 26.02 -26.29 -26.50
CA GLN A 473 24.67 -25.75 -26.63
C GLN A 473 23.67 -26.68 -25.93
N GLU A 474 22.83 -26.14 -25.06
CA GLU A 474 21.55 -26.75 -24.68
C GLU A 474 20.42 -25.83 -25.13
N GLU A 475 19.42 -26.45 -25.75
CA GLU A 475 18.33 -25.85 -26.50
C GLU A 475 17.30 -25.16 -25.60
N PHE A 476 16.82 -24.00 -26.06
CA PHE A 476 15.73 -23.24 -25.46
C PHE A 476 14.40 -24.00 -25.62
N MET A 477 13.72 -24.30 -24.51
CA MET A 477 12.27 -24.56 -24.51
C MET A 477 11.53 -23.26 -24.20
N GLU A 478 10.67 -22.84 -25.12
CA GLU A 478 9.70 -21.75 -24.93
C GLU A 478 8.74 -22.10 -23.79
N VAL A 479 8.68 -21.22 -22.77
CA VAL A 479 7.65 -21.28 -21.72
C VAL A 479 6.91 -19.95 -21.68
N ASP A 480 5.59 -20.14 -21.82
CA ASP A 480 4.45 -19.24 -21.85
C ASP A 480 4.49 -18.04 -20.87
N GLU A 481 3.92 -16.92 -21.31
CA GLU A 481 3.88 -15.64 -20.60
C GLU A 481 3.06 -15.74 -19.29
N SER A 482 3.75 -15.91 -18.16
CA SER A 482 3.16 -15.71 -16.84
C SER A 482 3.74 -14.49 -16.13
N PHE A 483 2.84 -13.55 -15.81
CA PHE A 483 2.98 -12.36 -14.96
C PHE A 483 4.20 -12.34 -14.00
N ASP A 484 5.29 -11.68 -14.41
CA ASP A 484 6.50 -11.57 -13.60
C ASP A 484 6.41 -10.36 -12.64
N LEU A 485 5.94 -10.63 -11.41
CA LEU A 485 5.89 -9.64 -10.31
C LEU A 485 7.28 -9.31 -9.73
N LEU A 486 8.34 -9.93 -10.23
CA LEU A 486 9.68 -9.89 -9.65
C LEU A 486 10.75 -9.49 -10.67
N ASP A 487 10.40 -8.60 -11.60
CA ASP A 487 11.37 -8.00 -12.52
C ASP A 487 12.47 -7.31 -11.71
N GLU A 488 13.58 -8.01 -11.58
CA GLU A 488 14.75 -7.58 -10.84
C GLU A 488 15.14 -6.20 -11.38
N ALA A 489 15.63 -5.29 -10.51
CA ALA A 489 16.14 -4.00 -10.98
C ALA A 489 17.03 -4.21 -12.22
N ASN A 490 17.11 -3.29 -13.19
CA ASN A 490 18.06 -3.51 -14.29
C ASN A 490 19.45 -3.68 -13.68
N VAL A 491 20.06 -4.82 -13.94
CA VAL A 491 21.44 -5.17 -13.60
C VAL A 491 22.33 -4.06 -14.16
N PRO A 492 23.00 -3.22 -13.34
CA PRO A 492 24.01 -2.31 -13.85
C PRO A 492 25.02 -3.04 -14.74
N GLN A 493 25.23 -2.52 -15.95
CA GLN A 493 26.07 -3.19 -16.94
C GLN A 493 27.50 -2.64 -16.86
N ILE A 494 28.47 -3.55 -16.86
CA ILE A 494 29.90 -3.22 -16.90
C ILE A 494 30.41 -3.46 -18.31
N HIS A 495 31.08 -2.46 -18.88
CA HIS A 495 31.69 -2.55 -20.21
C HIS A 495 33.17 -2.20 -20.13
N GLY A 496 34.03 -3.01 -20.78
CA GLY A 496 35.43 -2.68 -21.00
C GLY A 496 35.60 -2.10 -22.40
N GLU A 497 36.05 -0.85 -22.50
CA GLU A 497 36.45 -0.23 -23.77
C GLU A 497 37.86 0.35 -23.60
N ASN A 498 38.80 -0.06 -24.45
CA ASN A 498 40.17 0.51 -24.53
C ASN A 498 40.95 0.55 -23.19
N GLY A 499 40.81 -0.48 -22.35
CA GLY A 499 41.51 -0.55 -21.05
C GLY A 499 40.84 0.23 -19.91
N HIS A 500 39.71 0.90 -20.17
CA HIS A 500 38.90 1.57 -19.16
C HIS A 500 37.61 0.77 -18.86
N TRP A 501 37.24 0.75 -17.57
CA TRP A 501 36.04 0.07 -17.09
C TRP A 501 34.92 1.09 -16.88
N PHE A 502 33.76 0.81 -17.46
CA PHE A 502 32.59 1.66 -17.37
C PHE A 502 31.42 0.97 -16.68
N LEU A 503 30.64 1.75 -15.95
CA LEU A 503 29.46 1.33 -15.23
C LEU A 503 28.26 2.15 -15.71
N LEU A 504 27.11 1.49 -15.92
CA LEU A 504 25.88 2.14 -16.36
C LEU A 504 24.80 2.10 -15.28
N THR A 505 24.17 3.25 -15.01
CA THR A 505 23.03 3.37 -14.10
C THR A 505 21.87 4.16 -14.72
N ASP A 506 20.65 3.90 -14.25
CA ASP A 506 19.45 4.63 -14.64
C ASP A 506 19.16 5.70 -13.57
N GLU A 507 19.42 6.98 -13.86
CA GLU A 507 19.35 8.09 -12.91
C GLU A 507 18.15 9.01 -13.13
N ASN A 508 17.64 9.59 -12.04
CA ASN A 508 16.56 10.57 -12.12
C ASN A 508 17.02 11.85 -12.82
N MET A 509 16.17 12.36 -13.72
CA MET A 509 16.52 13.50 -14.59
C MET A 509 16.71 14.82 -13.82
N GLU A 510 15.87 15.09 -12.82
CA GLU A 510 15.94 16.32 -12.03
C GLU A 510 17.13 16.29 -11.07
N LEU A 511 17.32 15.16 -10.38
CA LEU A 511 18.44 14.96 -9.47
C LEU A 511 19.78 15.09 -10.21
N LEU A 512 19.89 14.49 -11.40
CA LEU A 512 21.10 14.61 -12.21
C LEU A 512 21.34 16.05 -12.69
N ARG A 513 20.28 16.77 -13.06
CA ARG A 513 20.37 18.19 -13.43
C ARG A 513 20.85 19.06 -12.26
N SER A 514 20.43 18.75 -11.03
CA SER A 514 20.90 19.46 -9.84
C SER A 514 22.36 19.13 -9.51
N ALA A 515 22.81 17.89 -9.72
CA ALA A 515 24.16 17.45 -9.42
C ALA A 515 25.21 17.85 -10.48
N PHE A 516 24.83 17.76 -11.77
CA PHE A 516 25.71 17.97 -12.93
C PHE A 516 25.00 18.81 -14.00
N PRO A 517 24.72 20.10 -13.73
CA PRO A 517 23.94 20.95 -14.63
C PRO A 517 24.60 21.14 -16.00
N GLU A 518 25.92 21.38 -16.02
CA GLU A 518 26.68 21.64 -17.25
C GLU A 518 26.68 20.43 -18.19
N GLU A 519 26.82 19.22 -17.63
CA GLU A 519 26.83 17.97 -18.35
C GLU A 519 25.46 17.64 -18.94
N VAL A 520 24.38 17.94 -18.21
CA VAL A 520 23.01 17.79 -18.70
C VAL A 520 22.73 18.76 -19.84
N ASP A 521 23.14 20.03 -19.71
CA ASP A 521 22.94 21.04 -20.75
C ASP A 521 23.71 20.68 -22.03
N ARG A 522 24.97 20.23 -21.89
CA ARG A 522 25.78 19.72 -23.00
C ARG A 522 25.09 18.56 -23.72
N PHE A 523 24.57 17.58 -22.97
CA PHE A 523 23.84 16.44 -23.54
C PHE A 523 22.58 16.87 -24.31
N LEU A 524 21.82 17.83 -23.78
CA LEU A 524 20.61 18.33 -24.43
C LEU A 524 20.92 19.09 -25.72
N GLN A 525 21.95 19.95 -25.71
CA GLN A 525 22.42 20.67 -26.90
C GLN A 525 22.87 19.71 -28.01
N GLU A 526 23.67 18.69 -27.65
CA GLU A 526 24.09 17.66 -28.61
C GLU A 526 22.91 16.90 -29.22
N LYS A 527 21.91 16.59 -28.38
CA LYS A 527 20.70 15.89 -28.82
C LYS A 527 19.90 16.76 -29.80
N GLU A 528 19.69 18.04 -29.49
CA GLU A 528 18.99 18.98 -30.36
C GLU A 528 19.72 19.16 -31.70
N LEU A 529 21.04 19.27 -31.67
CA LEU A 529 21.86 19.40 -32.87
C LEU A 529 21.80 18.13 -33.75
N LYS A 530 21.73 16.94 -33.15
CA LYS A 530 21.49 15.67 -33.85
C LYS A 530 20.08 15.60 -34.45
N GLU A 531 19.05 16.09 -33.75
CA GLU A 531 17.68 16.14 -34.25
C GLU A 531 17.52 17.14 -35.42
N LEU A 532 18.17 18.31 -35.33
CA LEU A 532 18.23 19.30 -36.42
C LEU A 532 18.92 18.74 -37.66
N LYS A 533 20.04 18.01 -37.49
CA LYS A 533 20.72 17.31 -38.60
C LYS A 533 19.81 16.27 -39.26
N ARG A 534 19.07 15.48 -38.48
CA ARG A 534 18.11 14.49 -38.98
C ARG A 534 16.94 15.12 -39.74
N ARG A 535 16.40 16.25 -39.25
CA ARG A 535 15.35 17.01 -39.94
C ARG A 535 15.85 17.61 -41.26
N LYS A 536 17.08 18.11 -41.29
CA LYS A 536 17.69 18.62 -42.54
C LYS A 536 17.95 17.49 -43.54
N SER A 537 18.42 16.31 -43.09
CA SER A 537 18.61 15.16 -43.98
C SER A 537 17.28 14.56 -44.48
N SER A 538 16.21 14.61 -43.69
CA SER A 538 14.89 14.13 -44.14
C SER A 538 14.22 15.08 -45.15
N VAL A 539 14.53 16.38 -45.10
CA VAL A 539 14.05 17.37 -46.09
C VAL A 539 14.83 17.27 -47.41
N LEU A 540 16.12 16.92 -47.35
CA LEU A 540 16.98 16.69 -48.53
C LEU A 540 16.84 15.28 -49.12
N GLY A 541 16.21 14.33 -48.42
CA GLY A 541 16.05 12.93 -48.84
C GLY A 541 14.76 12.62 -49.61
N SER A 542 13.97 13.63 -50.01
CA SER A 542 12.79 13.46 -50.85
C SER A 542 13.09 13.40 -52.36
N GLU A 543 14.36 13.54 -52.76
CA GLU A 543 14.79 13.40 -54.16
C GLU A 543 16.09 12.58 -54.20
N GLY A 544 16.01 11.31 -54.62
CA GLY A 544 17.20 10.52 -54.99
C GLY A 544 17.26 9.11 -54.42
N SER A 545 17.23 8.12 -55.32
CA SER A 545 17.23 6.66 -55.13
C SER A 545 18.57 6.04 -54.69
N ASN A 546 18.45 4.86 -54.03
CA ASN A 546 19.33 3.67 -53.98
C ASN A 546 20.82 3.81 -53.60
N GLU A 547 21.22 3.13 -52.52
CA GLU A 547 22.04 1.89 -52.49
C GLU A 547 22.59 1.63 -51.06
N ASN A 548 22.62 0.36 -50.63
CA ASN A 548 23.21 -0.11 -49.37
C ASN A 548 24.75 0.09 -49.36
N PRO A 549 25.36 0.19 -48.17
CA PRO A 549 26.23 -0.92 -47.77
C PRO A 549 26.12 -1.32 -46.28
N GLU A 550 26.36 -2.60 -46.06
CA GLU A 550 26.50 -3.27 -44.77
C GLU A 550 27.62 -2.64 -43.91
N SER A 551 27.36 -2.41 -42.62
CA SER A 551 28.40 -2.09 -41.63
C SER A 551 28.42 -3.14 -40.51
N LEU A 552 29.58 -3.77 -40.35
CA LEU A 552 29.89 -4.78 -39.34
C LEU A 552 29.49 -4.35 -37.91
N LYS A 553 28.68 -5.18 -37.25
CA LYS A 553 28.45 -5.11 -35.80
C LYS A 553 29.57 -5.86 -35.08
N SER A 554 30.42 -5.13 -34.36
CA SER A 554 31.32 -5.71 -33.36
C SER A 554 30.49 -6.37 -32.25
N LYS A 555 30.53 -7.70 -32.16
CA LYS A 555 29.97 -8.45 -31.03
C LYS A 555 30.87 -8.25 -29.81
N GLY A 556 30.47 -7.34 -28.92
CA GLY A 556 31.06 -7.24 -27.58
C GLY A 556 30.72 -8.51 -26.79
N VAL A 557 31.73 -9.24 -26.35
CA VAL A 557 31.60 -10.43 -25.52
C VAL A 557 31.28 -9.98 -24.09
N GLN A 558 30.17 -10.48 -23.56
CA GLN A 558 29.70 -10.24 -22.19
C GLN A 558 30.57 -11.05 -21.22
N LEU A 559 31.27 -10.40 -20.29
CA LEU A 559 32.10 -11.05 -19.28
C LEU A 559 31.47 -10.92 -17.88
N ILE A 560 31.63 -11.98 -17.08
CA ILE A 560 31.02 -12.17 -15.76
C ILE A 560 31.85 -11.46 -14.68
N ILE A 561 31.14 -10.92 -13.70
CA ILE A 561 31.53 -9.95 -12.66
C ILE A 561 32.49 -10.47 -11.56
N THR A 562 33.17 -11.61 -11.76
CA THR A 562 33.89 -12.33 -10.69
C THR A 562 35.20 -11.67 -10.22
N GLU A 563 35.71 -10.63 -10.89
CA GLU A 563 37.03 -10.07 -10.59
C GLU A 563 37.03 -8.70 -9.87
N PHE A 564 35.87 -8.19 -9.44
CA PHE A 564 35.76 -6.77 -9.10
C PHE A 564 36.00 -6.41 -7.61
N TYR A 565 36.11 -7.37 -6.68
CA TYR A 565 36.45 -7.10 -5.27
C TYR A 565 37.42 -8.14 -4.71
N ARG A 566 38.69 -7.78 -4.48
CA ARG A 566 39.60 -8.51 -3.57
C ARG A 566 39.82 -7.66 -2.32
N SER A 567 39.42 -8.19 -1.17
CA SER A 567 39.76 -7.64 0.14
C SER A 567 41.03 -8.30 0.66
N THR A 568 41.97 -7.50 1.13
CA THR A 568 43.29 -7.90 1.61
C THR A 568 43.17 -8.60 2.96
N LYS A 569 43.27 -9.93 2.99
CA LYS A 569 43.52 -10.69 4.24
C LYS A 569 44.67 -11.68 4.05
N LEU A 570 45.69 -11.50 4.89
CA LEU A 570 46.88 -12.34 5.04
C LEU A 570 46.50 -13.78 5.43
N GLN A 571 47.05 -14.77 4.71
CA GLN A 571 47.00 -16.17 5.10
C GLN A 571 48.11 -16.50 6.13
N PRO A 572 47.88 -17.48 7.01
CA PRO A 572 48.96 -18.32 7.51
C PRO A 572 48.90 -19.75 6.93
N LEU A 573 50.11 -20.25 6.75
CA LEU A 573 50.61 -21.53 6.26
C LEU A 573 49.84 -22.80 6.67
N ALA A 574 49.85 -23.76 5.74
CA ALA A 574 49.31 -25.12 5.84
C ALA A 574 50.23 -26.13 6.56
N LYS A 575 49.63 -27.24 7.02
CA LYS A 575 49.97 -28.70 6.82
C LYS A 575 49.63 -29.58 8.07
N PRO A 576 49.56 -30.93 7.99
CA PRO A 576 48.41 -31.68 7.48
C PRO A 576 47.98 -32.92 8.34
N ALA A 577 46.81 -33.48 8.00
CA ALA A 577 46.34 -34.88 8.07
C ALA A 577 46.68 -35.82 9.25
N GLU A 578 45.64 -36.44 9.85
CA GLU A 578 45.55 -37.91 9.99
C GLU A 578 44.13 -38.40 10.36
N ASN A 579 43.85 -39.65 9.98
CA ASN A 579 42.57 -40.34 9.94
C ASN A 579 42.30 -41.21 11.19
N LEU A 580 41.05 -41.69 11.28
CA LEU A 580 40.58 -43.00 11.80
C LEU A 580 40.29 -43.20 13.31
N ALA A 581 38.98 -43.47 13.54
CA ALA A 581 38.42 -44.69 14.15
C ALA A 581 38.11 -44.79 15.67
N THR A 582 36.80 -45.02 15.90
CA THR A 582 36.15 -46.05 16.77
C THR A 582 36.02 -45.94 18.29
N ASN A 583 34.82 -46.38 18.73
CA ASN A 583 34.40 -46.96 20.02
C ASN A 583 34.11 -46.00 21.20
N SER A 584 33.15 -46.21 22.11
CA SER A 584 32.05 -47.18 22.32
C SER A 584 31.38 -46.87 23.68
N GLY A 585 30.07 -47.15 23.84
CA GLY A 585 29.39 -47.38 25.13
C GLY A 585 28.97 -46.13 25.93
N ASP A 586 27.94 -46.10 26.77
CA ASP A 586 26.92 -47.06 27.22
C ASP A 586 25.91 -46.27 28.10
N GLY A 587 24.73 -46.82 28.38
CA GLY A 587 23.99 -46.53 29.62
C GLY A 587 22.77 -45.61 29.59
N SER A 588 21.58 -46.20 29.44
CA SER A 588 20.26 -45.64 29.83
C SER A 588 20.10 -45.58 31.38
N PRO A 589 19.08 -44.93 32.00
CA PRO A 589 17.67 -45.36 31.89
C PRO A 589 16.57 -44.28 31.97
N LYS A 590 15.36 -44.75 31.65
CA LYS A 590 14.06 -44.08 31.46
C LYS A 590 13.46 -43.46 32.73
N GLY A 591 12.85 -42.27 32.58
CA GLY A 591 11.89 -41.67 33.50
C GLY A 591 10.55 -41.36 32.83
N LYS A 592 9.45 -41.84 33.43
CA LYS A 592 8.06 -41.79 32.98
C LYS A 592 7.53 -40.35 32.78
N ARG A 593 6.83 -40.07 31.67
CA ARG A 593 6.00 -38.86 31.50
C ARG A 593 4.50 -39.18 31.57
N LYS A 594 3.81 -38.45 32.45
CA LYS A 594 2.36 -38.39 32.63
C LYS A 594 1.67 -37.80 31.38
N ALA A 595 0.42 -38.24 31.17
CA ALA A 595 -0.45 -37.90 30.07
C ALA A 595 -0.73 -36.39 29.96
N ALA A 596 -0.70 -35.88 28.72
CA ALA A 596 -1.12 -34.53 28.36
C ALA A 596 -2.43 -34.62 27.53
N SER A 597 -3.31 -33.66 27.80
CA SER A 597 -4.57 -33.34 27.10
C SER A 597 -4.43 -33.25 25.57
N PRO A 598 -5.52 -33.39 24.80
CA PRO A 598 -5.45 -33.65 23.36
C PRO A 598 -4.94 -32.41 22.62
N ARG A 599 -3.67 -32.46 22.24
CA ARG A 599 -3.04 -31.45 21.41
C ARG A 599 -3.61 -31.52 19.99
N LEU A 600 -4.19 -30.41 19.53
CA LEU A 600 -4.60 -30.16 18.15
C LEU A 600 -3.55 -30.63 17.13
N SER A 601 -4.05 -31.13 15.98
CA SER A 601 -3.24 -31.75 14.93
C SER A 601 -2.20 -30.78 14.34
N LYS A 602 -1.09 -31.31 13.83
CA LYS A 602 -0.01 -30.51 13.21
C LYS A 602 -0.49 -29.69 12.01
N SER A 603 -1.58 -30.08 11.33
CA SER A 603 -2.14 -29.29 10.21
C SER A 603 -2.91 -28.07 10.71
N VAL A 604 -3.63 -28.18 11.83
CA VAL A 604 -4.30 -27.05 12.51
C VAL A 604 -3.27 -26.06 13.05
N ARG A 605 -2.16 -26.55 13.63
CA ARG A 605 -1.03 -25.68 14.02
C ARG A 605 -0.34 -24.99 12.87
N ARG A 606 -0.32 -25.57 11.65
CA ARG A 606 0.24 -24.87 10.49
C ARG A 606 -0.64 -23.74 9.97
N ARG A 607 -1.96 -23.83 10.16
CA ARG A 607 -2.90 -22.77 9.76
C ARG A 607 -3.03 -21.67 10.82
N LEU A 608 -2.80 -21.98 12.10
CA LEU A 608 -2.71 -21.01 13.21
C LEU A 608 -1.60 -19.96 13.03
N LEU A 609 -0.75 -20.08 12.01
CA LEU A 609 0.49 -19.32 11.90
C LEU A 609 0.38 -18.03 11.06
N PHE A 610 -0.65 -17.82 10.22
CA PHE A 610 -0.48 -16.84 9.12
C PHE A 610 -1.70 -16.05 8.63
N ASN A 611 -2.84 -16.03 9.34
CA ASN A 611 -3.98 -15.17 8.96
C ASN A 611 -4.47 -14.28 10.10
#